data_AF-A0A7S2IK94-F1
#
_entry.id   AF-A0A7S2IK94-F1
#
_cell.length_a   1.000
_cell.length_b   1.000
_cell.length_c   1.000
_cell.angle_alpha   90.00
_cell.angle_beta   90.00
_cell.angle_gamma   90.00
#
_symmetry.space_group_name_H-M   'P 1'
#
loop_
_entity.id
_entity.type
_entity.pdbx_description
1 polymer ?
#
loop_
_entity_poly.entity_id
_entity_poly.type
_entity_poly.pdbx_seq_one_letter_code
_entity_poly.pdbx_strand_id
1 'polypeptide(L)'
;AQLGPEAGVLVVRKGVNFVRQEPHADAAVFSELEAMPKDTQALRPGGIVYNKTARYNNTMGDYSQEPDIQKGKGTVLDFADWPATGALRSSLSSLLGGIDLVGETNFYHNVDQCGIRFHGDAERKIVIGTRFGPRADGFPLKFVWYEHGHPVGFEGHIELKEGDLYIMSSKAVGFDKWATLRLMHTAGKEKYTINPKDLRPGQSFPPVLSLRMPWTEWAKGRLPKNGPMDAFLSKRKLIERGGDGDDNADPV
;
A
#
# COMPACT_ATOMS: atom_id res chain seq x y z
N ALA A 1 13.35 26.85 8.05
CA ALA A 1 11.99 26.30 7.83
C ALA A 1 11.89 25.01 8.61
N GLN A 2 10.87 24.84 9.44
CA GLN A 2 10.62 23.56 10.11
C GLN A 2 10.21 22.56 9.02
N LEU A 3 11.01 21.52 8.78
CA LEU A 3 10.67 20.49 7.82
C LEU A 3 9.39 19.79 8.32
N GLY A 4 8.42 19.62 7.42
CA GLY A 4 7.20 18.87 7.73
C GLY A 4 7.52 17.41 8.14
N PRO A 5 6.55 16.68 8.72
CA PRO A 5 6.73 15.29 9.11
C PRO A 5 7.21 14.44 7.93
N GLU A 6 8.21 13.59 8.15
CA GLU A 6 8.78 12.73 7.10
C GLU A 6 7.78 11.67 6.64
N ALA A 7 7.60 11.58 5.32
CA ALA A 7 6.84 10.54 4.66
C ALA A 7 7.71 9.87 3.59
N GLY A 8 7.81 8.54 3.68
CA GLY A 8 8.61 7.73 2.76
C GLY A 8 7.79 6.68 2.04
N VAL A 9 8.09 6.51 0.74
CA VAL A 9 7.65 5.38 -0.08
C VAL A 9 8.89 4.73 -0.69
N LEU A 10 9.10 3.45 -0.40
CA LEU A 10 10.12 2.64 -1.07
C LEU A 10 9.48 1.94 -2.26
N VAL A 11 10.12 2.02 -3.42
CA VAL A 11 9.73 1.26 -4.60
C VAL A 11 10.86 0.30 -4.96
N VAL A 12 10.54 -0.99 -5.01
CA VAL A 12 11.43 -2.06 -5.46
C VAL A 12 10.99 -2.49 -6.85
N ARG A 13 11.82 -2.19 -7.85
CA ARG A 13 11.53 -2.56 -9.24
C ARG A 13 11.56 -4.08 -9.39
N LYS A 14 10.55 -4.65 -10.06
CA LYS A 14 10.36 -6.12 -10.11
C LYS A 14 10.39 -6.79 -8.73
N GLY A 15 9.87 -6.07 -7.74
CA GLY A 15 9.89 -6.46 -6.33
C GLY A 15 9.20 -7.79 -6.04
N VAL A 16 8.19 -8.19 -6.82
CA VAL A 16 7.52 -9.48 -6.67
C VAL A 16 8.49 -10.64 -6.94
N ASN A 17 9.13 -10.67 -8.11
CA ASN A 17 10.13 -11.69 -8.45
C ASN A 17 11.31 -11.66 -7.47
N PHE A 18 11.71 -10.46 -7.04
CA PHE A 18 12.76 -10.28 -6.07
C PHE A 18 12.43 -10.93 -4.70
N VAL A 19 11.25 -10.66 -4.15
CA VAL A 19 10.85 -11.22 -2.84
C VAL A 19 10.57 -12.72 -2.92
N ARG A 20 10.05 -13.19 -4.05
CA ARG A 20 9.71 -14.60 -4.27
C ARG A 20 10.92 -15.47 -4.59
N GLN A 21 12.01 -14.90 -5.09
CA GLN A 21 13.20 -15.64 -5.54
C GLN A 21 12.87 -16.73 -6.57
N GLU A 22 11.81 -16.52 -7.34
CA GLU A 22 11.24 -17.46 -8.31
C GLU A 22 11.12 -16.76 -9.68
N PRO A 23 11.54 -17.43 -10.77
CA PRO A 23 11.29 -16.92 -12.12
C PRO A 23 9.78 -16.77 -12.38
N HIS A 24 9.37 -15.65 -12.97
CA HIS A 24 7.98 -15.39 -13.38
C HIS A 24 6.94 -15.46 -12.26
N ALA A 25 7.34 -15.23 -11.00
CA ALA A 25 6.39 -15.19 -9.88
C ALA A 25 5.34 -14.08 -10.05
N ASP A 26 5.72 -12.96 -10.66
CA ASP A 26 4.80 -11.88 -11.04
C ASP A 26 3.70 -12.34 -12.00
N ALA A 27 4.04 -13.15 -13.00
CA ALA A 27 3.07 -13.71 -13.95
C ALA A 27 2.11 -14.72 -13.27
N ALA A 28 2.62 -15.58 -12.38
CA ALA A 28 1.80 -16.53 -11.64
C ALA A 28 0.78 -15.81 -10.72
N VAL A 29 1.24 -14.82 -9.95
CA VAL A 29 0.35 -14.00 -9.11
C VAL A 29 -0.67 -13.25 -9.96
N PHE A 30 -0.26 -12.68 -11.09
CA PHE A 30 -1.18 -11.98 -11.98
C PHE A 30 -2.29 -12.89 -12.51
N SER A 31 -1.95 -14.12 -12.94
CA SER A 31 -2.93 -15.09 -13.42
C SER A 31 -3.98 -15.44 -12.37
N GLU A 32 -3.59 -15.56 -11.10
CA GLU A 32 -4.53 -15.77 -10.00
C GLU A 32 -5.45 -14.56 -9.79
N LEU A 33 -4.89 -13.35 -9.73
CA LEU A 33 -5.65 -12.10 -9.58
C LEU A 33 -6.68 -11.90 -10.71
N GLU A 34 -6.34 -12.31 -11.94
CA GLU A 34 -7.28 -12.30 -13.07
C GLU A 34 -8.40 -13.32 -12.93
N ALA A 35 -8.15 -14.48 -12.33
CA ALA A 35 -9.13 -15.54 -12.13
C ALA A 35 -10.04 -15.34 -10.91
N MET A 36 -9.61 -14.56 -9.90
CA MET A 36 -10.41 -14.27 -8.70
C MET A 36 -11.81 -13.72 -9.05
N PRO A 37 -12.86 -14.00 -8.26
CA PRO A 37 -14.13 -13.29 -8.43
C PRO A 37 -13.93 -11.79 -8.20
N LYS A 38 -14.89 -10.94 -8.57
CA LYS A 38 -14.81 -9.49 -8.35
C LYS A 38 -16.14 -8.99 -7.81
N ASP A 39 -16.12 -8.35 -6.63
CA ASP A 39 -17.29 -7.62 -6.16
C ASP A 39 -17.52 -6.38 -7.02
N THR A 40 -18.56 -6.45 -7.86
CA THR A 40 -18.99 -5.36 -8.74
C THR A 40 -20.02 -4.42 -8.09
N GLN A 41 -20.48 -4.74 -6.88
CA GLN A 41 -21.47 -3.95 -6.15
C GLN A 41 -20.95 -3.52 -4.77
N ALA A 42 -21.49 -2.41 -4.25
CA ALA A 42 -21.19 -1.90 -2.91
C ALA A 42 -22.46 -1.36 -2.25
N LEU A 43 -22.40 -1.18 -0.93
CA LEU A 43 -23.46 -0.61 -0.11
C LEU A 43 -23.18 0.87 0.16
N ARG A 44 -24.17 1.75 -0.02
CA ARG A 44 -24.11 3.16 0.41
C ARG A 44 -24.74 3.35 1.78
N PRO A 45 -24.38 4.44 2.51
CA PRO A 45 -25.16 4.91 3.63
C PRO A 45 -26.65 4.98 3.25
N GLY A 46 -27.52 4.46 4.11
CA GLY A 46 -28.96 4.32 3.83
C GLY A 46 -29.37 2.96 3.24
N GLY A 47 -28.44 2.00 3.11
CA GLY A 47 -28.78 0.61 2.76
C GLY A 47 -28.99 0.34 1.27
N ILE A 48 -28.57 1.27 0.41
CA ILE A 48 -28.75 1.17 -1.05
C ILE A 48 -27.55 0.47 -1.67
N VAL A 49 -27.79 -0.66 -2.33
CA VAL A 49 -26.80 -1.36 -3.14
C VAL A 49 -26.68 -0.70 -4.51
N TYR A 50 -25.45 -0.54 -5.01
CA TYR A 50 -25.18 0.06 -6.31
C TYR A 50 -24.00 -0.61 -7.01
N ASN A 51 -23.97 -0.49 -8.34
CA ASN A 51 -22.88 -0.99 -9.16
C ASN A 51 -21.66 -0.07 -9.05
N LYS A 52 -20.50 -0.64 -8.74
CA LYS A 52 -19.21 0.03 -8.74
C LYS A 52 -18.80 0.37 -10.17
N THR A 53 -18.31 1.59 -10.37
CA THR A 53 -17.78 2.05 -11.67
C THR A 53 -16.32 2.50 -11.59
N ALA A 54 -15.84 2.78 -10.37
CA ALA A 54 -14.50 3.31 -10.16
C ALA A 54 -13.41 2.22 -10.17
N ARG A 55 -13.76 1.02 -9.68
CA ARG A 55 -12.92 -0.19 -9.63
C ARG A 55 -13.75 -1.31 -9.00
N TYR A 56 -13.33 -2.56 -9.17
CA TYR A 56 -13.82 -3.68 -8.37
C TYR A 56 -12.76 -4.02 -7.32
N ASN A 57 -13.18 -4.52 -6.16
CA ASN A 57 -12.25 -4.89 -5.11
C ASN A 57 -12.79 -6.04 -4.27
N ASN A 58 -11.90 -6.90 -3.80
CA ASN A 58 -12.19 -7.89 -2.78
C ASN A 58 -11.19 -7.75 -1.64
N THR A 59 -11.48 -8.43 -0.54
CA THR A 59 -10.52 -8.63 0.54
C THR A 59 -9.96 -10.05 0.51
N MET A 60 -8.78 -10.24 1.10
CA MET A 60 -8.17 -11.56 1.26
C MET A 60 -7.75 -11.77 2.71
N GLY A 61 -7.96 -12.98 3.22
CA GLY A 61 -7.66 -13.37 4.60
C GLY A 61 -7.42 -14.87 4.71
N ASP A 62 -7.45 -15.39 5.94
CA ASP A 62 -7.26 -16.82 6.23
C ASP A 62 -8.60 -17.59 6.29
N TYR A 63 -9.59 -17.10 5.54
CA TYR A 63 -10.90 -17.72 5.39
C TYR A 63 -11.59 -17.22 4.14
N SER A 64 -12.54 -18.00 3.62
CA SER A 64 -13.40 -17.62 2.52
C SER A 64 -14.77 -17.12 3.01
N GLN A 65 -15.27 -16.06 2.38
CA GLN A 65 -16.60 -15.49 2.64
C GLN A 65 -17.25 -15.04 1.33
N GLU A 66 -18.45 -15.54 1.06
CA GLU A 66 -19.30 -15.04 -0.02
C GLU A 66 -19.89 -13.66 0.31
N PRO A 67 -20.12 -12.79 -0.68
CA PRO A 67 -20.61 -11.45 -0.44
C PRO A 67 -22.08 -11.45 0.02
N ASP A 68 -22.39 -10.62 1.01
CA ASP A 68 -23.74 -10.21 1.40
C ASP A 68 -23.76 -8.68 1.43
N ILE A 69 -23.75 -8.08 0.24
CA ILE A 69 -23.60 -6.63 0.06
C ILE A 69 -24.73 -5.86 0.75
N GLN A 70 -25.95 -6.43 0.79
CA GLN A 70 -27.09 -5.82 1.47
C GLN A 70 -26.85 -5.68 2.98
N LYS A 71 -26.09 -6.61 3.58
CA LYS A 71 -25.64 -6.54 4.99
C LYS A 71 -24.24 -5.94 5.15
N GLY A 72 -23.66 -5.36 4.11
CA GLY A 72 -22.36 -4.70 4.16
C GLY A 72 -21.16 -5.66 4.19
N LYS A 73 -21.34 -6.91 3.76
CA LYS A 73 -20.26 -7.91 3.69
C LYS A 73 -19.80 -8.09 2.25
N GLY A 74 -18.53 -7.79 1.96
CA GLY A 74 -17.90 -8.11 0.68
C GLY A 74 -17.32 -9.52 0.65
N THR A 75 -16.78 -9.92 -0.50
CA THR A 75 -16.03 -11.17 -0.64
C THR A 75 -14.72 -11.12 0.16
N VAL A 76 -14.46 -12.20 0.90
CA VAL A 76 -13.15 -12.53 1.46
C VAL A 76 -12.65 -13.77 0.74
N LEU A 77 -11.47 -13.69 0.13
CA LEU A 77 -10.80 -14.83 -0.50
C LEU A 77 -9.76 -15.42 0.46
N ASP A 78 -9.78 -16.72 0.66
CA ASP A 78 -8.75 -17.40 1.44
C ASP A 78 -7.43 -17.42 0.67
N PHE A 79 -6.33 -16.98 1.28
CA PHE A 79 -5.01 -17.09 0.67
C PHE A 79 -4.61 -18.55 0.37
N ALA A 80 -5.16 -19.53 1.09
CA ALA A 80 -4.94 -20.95 0.83
C ALA A 80 -5.45 -21.39 -0.55
N ASP A 81 -6.49 -20.75 -1.07
CA ASP A 81 -7.09 -21.06 -2.38
C ASP A 81 -6.29 -20.43 -3.55
N TRP A 82 -5.35 -19.52 -3.26
CA TRP A 82 -4.58 -18.74 -4.25
C TRP A 82 -3.08 -18.87 -3.97
N PRO A 83 -2.45 -20.01 -4.29
CA PRO A 83 -1.13 -20.38 -3.79
C PRO A 83 -0.01 -19.39 -4.16
N ALA A 84 0.02 -18.83 -5.38
CA ALA A 84 1.05 -17.86 -5.75
C ALA A 84 0.89 -16.56 -4.95
N THR A 85 -0.34 -16.10 -4.77
CA THR A 85 -0.69 -14.91 -3.99
C THR A 85 -0.43 -15.12 -2.49
N GLY A 86 -0.81 -16.27 -1.95
CA GLY A 86 -0.53 -16.68 -0.58
C GLY A 86 0.97 -16.78 -0.31
N ALA A 87 1.72 -17.34 -1.25
CA ALA A 87 3.16 -17.45 -1.12
C ALA A 87 3.85 -16.06 -1.22
N LEU A 88 3.33 -15.13 -2.04
CA LEU A 88 3.74 -13.72 -2.01
C LEU A 88 3.48 -13.07 -0.64
N ARG A 89 2.27 -13.25 -0.09
CA ARG A 89 1.94 -12.77 1.27
C ARG A 89 2.95 -13.30 2.29
N SER A 90 3.25 -14.60 2.28
CA SER A 90 4.19 -15.22 3.22
C SER A 90 5.61 -14.65 3.11
N SER A 91 6.11 -14.45 1.89
CA SER A 91 7.42 -13.84 1.67
C SER A 91 7.47 -12.38 2.16
N LEU A 92 6.38 -11.62 1.98
CA LEU A 92 6.28 -10.24 2.48
C LEU A 92 6.15 -10.16 4.00
N SER A 93 5.35 -11.05 4.59
CA SER A 93 5.23 -11.19 6.03
C SER A 93 6.60 -11.47 6.66
N SER A 94 7.33 -12.44 6.10
CA SER A 94 8.68 -12.80 6.55
C SER A 94 9.67 -11.64 6.43
N LEU A 95 9.63 -10.91 5.30
CA LEU A 95 10.47 -9.73 5.08
C LEU A 95 10.26 -8.64 6.15
N LEU A 96 9.05 -8.55 6.69
CA LEU A 96 8.66 -7.59 7.71
C LEU A 96 8.72 -8.12 9.15
N GLY A 97 9.36 -9.28 9.35
CA GLY A 97 9.52 -9.87 10.69
C GLY A 97 8.33 -10.71 11.15
N GLY A 98 7.59 -11.32 10.21
CA GLY A 98 6.52 -12.28 10.51
C GLY A 98 5.21 -11.64 10.93
N ILE A 99 4.87 -10.46 10.39
CA ILE A 99 3.59 -9.80 10.70
C ILE A 99 2.45 -10.43 9.90
N ASP A 100 1.27 -10.53 10.51
CA ASP A 100 0.07 -10.98 9.81
C ASP A 100 -0.41 -9.90 8.84
N LEU A 101 -0.45 -10.26 7.56
CA LEU A 101 -0.90 -9.39 6.48
C LEU A 101 -2.29 -9.82 6.01
N VAL A 102 -3.19 -8.86 5.84
CA VAL A 102 -4.44 -9.05 5.08
C VAL A 102 -4.30 -8.42 3.69
N GLY A 103 -5.11 -8.85 2.73
CA GLY A 103 -5.06 -8.35 1.36
C GLY A 103 -6.30 -7.54 0.99
N GLU A 104 -6.12 -6.55 0.12
CA GLU A 104 -7.18 -5.93 -0.65
C GLU A 104 -6.77 -5.94 -2.13
N THR A 105 -7.58 -6.59 -2.98
CA THR A 105 -7.35 -6.55 -4.43
C THR A 105 -8.11 -5.38 -5.02
N ASN A 106 -7.48 -4.65 -5.94
CA ASN A 106 -8.10 -3.51 -6.62
C ASN A 106 -8.00 -3.70 -8.13
N PHE A 107 -9.11 -4.08 -8.75
CA PHE A 107 -9.22 -4.37 -10.18
C PHE A 107 -9.73 -3.14 -10.95
N TYR A 108 -8.81 -2.52 -11.69
CA TYR A 108 -9.07 -1.35 -12.53
C TYR A 108 -9.41 -1.80 -13.96
N HIS A 109 -10.63 -2.29 -14.16
CA HIS A 109 -11.10 -2.90 -15.41
C HIS A 109 -11.03 -2.01 -16.66
N ASN A 110 -11.01 -0.68 -16.48
CA ASN A 110 -10.75 0.29 -17.54
C ASN A 110 -9.81 1.38 -17.01
N VAL A 111 -8.52 1.29 -17.30
CA VAL A 111 -7.51 2.23 -16.76
C VAL A 111 -7.73 3.71 -17.12
N ASP A 112 -8.54 4.00 -18.13
CA ASP A 112 -8.88 5.38 -18.53
C ASP A 112 -10.03 5.96 -17.69
N GLN A 113 -10.82 5.08 -17.06
CA GLN A 113 -11.97 5.46 -16.26
C GLN A 113 -11.85 5.06 -14.78
N CYS A 114 -11.03 4.07 -14.45
CA CYS A 114 -10.94 3.55 -13.11
C CYS A 114 -9.91 4.33 -12.29
N GLY A 115 -10.10 4.30 -10.97
CA GLY A 115 -9.24 4.95 -10.00
C GLY A 115 -9.88 5.01 -8.63
N ILE A 116 -9.13 5.58 -7.70
CA ILE A 116 -9.55 5.78 -6.31
C ILE A 116 -9.20 7.21 -5.93
N ARG A 117 -10.14 7.96 -5.34
CA ARG A 117 -9.89 9.37 -4.96
C ARG A 117 -8.82 9.46 -3.87
N PHE A 118 -8.31 10.66 -3.61
CA PHE A 118 -7.40 10.91 -2.51
C PHE A 118 -8.00 10.45 -1.18
N HIS A 119 -7.25 9.61 -0.47
CA HIS A 119 -7.60 9.05 0.83
C HIS A 119 -6.34 8.73 1.63
N GLY A 120 -6.51 8.42 2.91
CA GLY A 120 -5.52 7.72 3.71
C GLY A 120 -6.14 6.44 4.27
N ASP A 121 -5.34 5.40 4.44
CA ASP A 121 -5.78 4.13 5.02
C ASP A 121 -5.62 4.19 6.54
N ALA A 122 -6.55 4.87 7.19
CA ALA A 122 -6.49 5.17 8.62
C ALA A 122 -6.47 3.91 9.51
N GLU A 123 -6.92 2.78 8.98
CA GLU A 123 -6.95 1.49 9.65
C GLU A 123 -5.61 0.72 9.55
N ARG A 124 -4.65 1.21 8.74
CA ARG A 124 -3.39 0.49 8.44
C ARG A 124 -2.18 1.30 8.87
N LYS A 125 -1.27 0.69 9.64
CA LYS A 125 0.02 1.31 9.99
C LYS A 125 1.06 1.17 8.88
N ILE A 126 0.92 0.15 8.05
CA ILE A 126 1.81 -0.16 6.93
C ILE A 126 0.95 -0.63 5.76
N VAL A 127 1.34 -0.22 4.56
CA VAL A 127 0.77 -0.74 3.31
C VAL A 127 1.92 -1.18 2.43
N ILE A 128 1.83 -2.42 1.97
CA ILE A 128 2.63 -2.95 0.89
C ILE A 128 1.67 -3.13 -0.28
N GLY A 129 2.03 -2.62 -1.44
CA GLY A 129 1.26 -2.87 -2.64
C GLY A 129 2.14 -3.29 -3.79
N THR A 130 1.52 -3.99 -4.72
CA THR A 130 2.13 -4.44 -5.95
C THR A 130 1.24 -4.05 -7.12
N ARG A 131 1.83 -3.94 -8.31
CA ARG A 131 1.10 -3.58 -9.53
C ARG A 131 1.28 -4.69 -10.56
N PHE A 132 0.17 -5.10 -11.19
CA PHE A 132 0.17 -6.14 -12.21
C PHE A 132 -0.68 -5.75 -13.42
N GLY A 133 -0.39 -6.39 -14.56
CA GLY A 133 -1.22 -6.38 -15.76
C GLY A 133 -0.73 -5.45 -16.88
N PRO A 134 -1.24 -5.64 -18.11
CA PRO A 134 -0.70 -5.04 -19.34
C PRO A 134 -0.85 -3.52 -19.44
N ARG A 135 -1.63 -2.91 -18.54
CA ARG A 135 -1.80 -1.45 -18.42
C ARG A 135 -1.43 -0.93 -17.03
N ALA A 136 -0.62 -1.70 -16.30
CA ALA A 136 0.04 -1.28 -15.07
C ALA A 136 0.89 -0.03 -15.31
N ASP A 137 1.64 -0.03 -16.40
CA ASP A 137 2.52 1.05 -16.80
C ASP A 137 1.69 2.30 -17.15
N GLY A 138 2.06 3.44 -16.57
CA GLY A 138 1.32 4.69 -16.75
C GLY A 138 0.06 4.83 -15.89
N PHE A 139 -0.15 3.96 -14.90
CA PHE A 139 -1.18 4.11 -13.86
C PHE A 139 -0.54 4.60 -12.54
N PRO A 140 -0.40 5.93 -12.35
CA PRO A 140 0.42 6.47 -11.27
C PRO A 140 -0.21 6.26 -9.89
N LEU A 141 0.65 6.06 -8.90
CA LEU A 141 0.34 6.30 -7.50
C LEU A 141 0.70 7.77 -7.20
N LYS A 142 -0.25 8.57 -6.76
CA LYS A 142 -0.03 10.00 -6.50
C LYS A 142 -0.24 10.33 -5.04
N PHE A 143 0.42 11.38 -4.58
CA PHE A 143 0.40 11.85 -3.20
C PHE A 143 0.24 13.36 -3.15
N VAL A 144 -0.48 13.85 -2.15
CA VAL A 144 -0.58 15.28 -1.88
C VAL A 144 -0.86 15.54 -0.42
N TRP A 145 -0.29 16.63 0.09
CA TRP A 145 -0.52 17.07 1.45
C TRP A 145 -1.91 17.70 1.57
N TYR A 146 -2.59 17.44 2.69
CA TYR A 146 -3.84 18.05 3.08
C TYR A 146 -3.68 18.72 4.43
N GLU A 147 -4.04 20.01 4.49
CA GLU A 147 -4.10 20.80 5.70
C GLU A 147 -5.53 21.28 5.92
N HIS A 148 -6.10 20.99 7.09
CA HIS A 148 -7.50 21.37 7.44
C HIS A 148 -8.55 20.98 6.37
N GLY A 149 -8.35 19.83 5.71
CA GLY A 149 -9.27 19.33 4.68
C GLY A 149 -9.05 19.87 3.28
N HIS A 150 -8.01 20.70 3.07
CA HIS A 150 -7.69 21.26 1.76
C HIS A 150 -6.32 20.79 1.28
N PRO A 151 -6.17 20.49 -0.02
CA PRO A 151 -4.88 20.10 -0.56
C PRO A 151 -3.92 21.30 -0.61
N VAL A 152 -2.68 21.06 -0.24
CA VAL A 152 -1.61 22.07 -0.14
C VAL A 152 -0.32 21.56 -0.78
N GLY A 153 0.48 22.47 -1.34
CA GLY A 153 1.76 22.13 -1.95
C GLY A 153 1.62 21.51 -3.34
N PHE A 154 2.42 20.48 -3.61
CA PHE A 154 2.53 19.85 -4.94
C PHE A 154 2.04 18.40 -4.92
N GLU A 155 1.45 17.97 -6.03
CA GLU A 155 1.09 16.58 -6.26
C GLU A 155 2.34 15.78 -6.67
N GLY A 156 2.77 14.84 -5.83
CA GLY A 156 3.89 13.94 -6.11
C GLY A 156 3.42 12.69 -6.83
N HIS A 157 4.17 12.23 -7.84
CA HIS A 157 3.81 11.08 -8.68
C HIS A 157 4.87 9.98 -8.58
N ILE A 158 4.41 8.75 -8.36
CA ILE A 158 5.22 7.54 -8.41
C ILE A 158 4.70 6.66 -9.54
N GLU A 159 5.54 6.53 -10.57
CA GLU A 159 5.31 5.61 -11.67
C GLU A 159 5.68 4.19 -11.23
N LEU A 160 4.66 3.35 -11.10
CA LEU A 160 4.79 1.92 -10.88
C LEU A 160 4.72 1.20 -12.22
N LYS A 161 5.54 0.15 -12.36
CA LYS A 161 5.51 -0.77 -13.48
C LYS A 161 5.00 -2.13 -13.05
N GLU A 162 4.69 -2.98 -14.02
CA GLU A 162 4.33 -4.36 -13.76
C GLU A 162 5.39 -5.11 -12.91
N GLY A 163 4.91 -5.75 -11.85
CA GLY A 163 5.72 -6.53 -10.91
C GLY A 163 6.45 -5.68 -9.87
N ASP A 164 6.31 -4.35 -9.90
CA ASP A 164 6.87 -3.49 -8.88
C ASP A 164 6.17 -3.66 -7.55
N LEU A 165 6.96 -3.56 -6.49
CA LEU A 165 6.50 -3.53 -5.12
C LEU A 165 6.75 -2.14 -4.54
N TYR A 166 5.81 -1.64 -3.75
CA TYR A 166 6.02 -0.44 -2.95
C TYR A 166 5.64 -0.67 -1.49
N ILE A 167 6.35 0.01 -0.59
CA ILE A 167 6.09 0.01 0.86
C ILE A 167 5.91 1.45 1.29
N MET A 168 4.78 1.73 1.93
CA MET A 168 4.47 3.04 2.50
C MET A 168 4.77 3.06 3.99
N SER A 169 5.50 4.08 4.44
CA SER A 169 5.59 4.43 5.86
C SER A 169 4.21 4.81 6.42
N SER A 170 4.00 4.71 7.73
CA SER A 170 2.72 5.07 8.37
C SER A 170 2.22 6.47 7.99
N LYS A 171 3.14 7.43 7.81
CA LYS A 171 2.81 8.77 7.33
C LYS A 171 2.34 8.79 5.88
N ALA A 172 2.98 8.02 5.00
CA ALA A 172 2.58 7.90 3.59
C ALA A 172 1.26 7.11 3.40
N VAL A 173 0.98 6.18 4.29
CA VAL A 173 -0.30 5.46 4.35
C VAL A 173 -1.45 6.43 4.68
N GLY A 174 -1.18 7.47 5.47
CA GLY A 174 -2.21 8.37 6.00
C GLY A 174 -2.89 7.82 7.26
N PHE A 175 -2.17 7.00 8.04
CA PHE A 175 -2.64 6.43 9.31
C PHE A 175 -3.06 7.51 10.32
N ASP A 176 -2.45 8.69 10.26
CA ASP A 176 -2.68 9.82 11.14
C ASP A 176 -3.88 10.69 10.69
N LYS A 177 -5.05 10.08 10.49
CA LYS A 177 -6.25 10.73 9.94
C LYS A 177 -6.73 11.99 10.66
N TRP A 178 -6.31 12.21 11.91
CA TRP A 178 -6.68 13.37 12.72
C TRP A 178 -5.59 14.45 12.79
N ALA A 179 -4.42 14.23 12.17
CA ALA A 179 -3.36 15.23 12.15
C ALA A 179 -3.78 16.47 11.35
N THR A 180 -3.25 17.63 11.74
CA THR A 180 -3.47 18.91 11.03
C THR A 180 -3.00 18.82 9.59
N LEU A 181 -1.82 18.23 9.37
CA LEU A 181 -1.20 18.03 8.07
C LEU A 181 -1.10 16.53 7.78
N ARG A 182 -1.79 16.06 6.74
CA ARG A 182 -1.90 14.63 6.37
C ARG A 182 -1.41 14.42 4.95
N LEU A 183 -0.77 13.30 4.70
CA LEU A 183 -0.46 12.90 3.34
C LEU A 183 -1.57 11.96 2.87
N MET A 184 -2.20 12.29 1.76
CA MET A 184 -3.21 11.43 1.13
C MET A 184 -2.67 10.89 -0.19
N HIS A 185 -3.13 9.70 -0.56
CA HIS A 185 -2.73 9.05 -1.80
C HIS A 185 -3.93 8.64 -2.65
N THR A 186 -3.68 8.47 -3.94
CA THR A 186 -4.67 8.14 -4.97
C THR A 186 -4.00 7.28 -6.04
N ALA A 187 -4.81 6.56 -6.81
CA ALA A 187 -4.35 5.91 -8.02
C ALA A 187 -5.37 6.12 -9.14
N GLY A 188 -4.89 6.38 -10.35
CA GLY A 188 -5.73 6.64 -11.52
C GLY A 188 -5.23 7.78 -12.40
N LYS A 189 -5.83 7.93 -13.57
CA LYS A 189 -5.47 8.97 -14.57
C LYS A 189 -6.04 10.36 -14.20
N GLU A 190 -6.13 11.27 -15.16
CA GLU A 190 -6.36 12.72 -14.97
C GLU A 190 -7.55 13.07 -14.08
N LYS A 191 -8.68 12.37 -14.16
CA LYS A 191 -9.84 12.67 -13.30
C LYS A 191 -9.61 12.37 -11.80
N TYR A 192 -8.50 11.72 -11.46
CA TYR A 192 -8.04 11.44 -10.11
C TYR A 192 -6.75 12.22 -9.81
N THR A 193 -6.60 13.42 -10.36
CA THR A 193 -5.62 14.43 -9.89
C THR A 193 -6.34 15.52 -9.12
N ILE A 194 -5.58 16.32 -8.38
CA ILE A 194 -6.08 17.57 -7.84
C ILE A 194 -6.16 18.62 -8.96
N ASN A 195 -7.28 19.32 -9.04
CA ASN A 195 -7.38 20.48 -9.91
C ASN A 195 -6.41 21.55 -9.39
N PRO A 196 -5.49 22.09 -10.22
CA PRO A 196 -4.54 23.11 -9.77
C PRO A 196 -5.18 24.32 -9.09
N LYS A 197 -6.44 24.64 -9.41
CA LYS A 197 -7.20 25.73 -8.76
C LYS A 197 -7.58 25.44 -7.32
N ASP A 198 -7.66 24.16 -6.95
CA ASP A 198 -8.01 23.71 -5.59
C ASP A 198 -6.77 23.64 -4.69
N LEU A 199 -5.56 23.64 -5.28
CA LEU A 199 -4.30 23.68 -4.53
C LEU A 199 -4.14 25.05 -3.88
N ARG A 200 -4.18 25.08 -2.56
CA ARG A 200 -3.84 26.31 -1.84
C ARG A 200 -2.33 26.52 -1.87
N PRO A 201 -1.86 27.78 -2.03
CA PRO A 201 -0.46 28.11 -1.79
C PRO A 201 -0.15 27.75 -0.34
N GLY A 202 0.55 26.64 -0.13
CA GLY A 202 1.03 26.22 1.18
C GLY A 202 2.39 26.82 1.47
N GLN A 203 2.77 26.87 2.75
CA GLN A 203 4.18 26.87 3.12
C GLN A 203 4.89 25.71 2.39
N SER A 204 6.16 25.86 2.03
CA SER A 204 6.90 24.82 1.31
C SER A 204 6.93 23.51 2.11
N PHE A 205 6.10 22.54 1.75
CA PHE A 205 6.15 21.20 2.33
C PHE A 205 7.14 20.33 1.56
N PRO A 206 7.90 19.47 2.24
CA PRO A 206 8.87 18.62 1.56
C PRO A 206 8.14 17.70 0.55
N PRO A 207 8.74 17.48 -0.64
CA PRO A 207 8.22 16.49 -1.57
C PRO A 207 8.21 15.12 -0.88
N VAL A 208 7.27 14.25 -1.26
CA VAL A 208 7.32 12.85 -0.83
C VAL A 208 8.62 12.25 -1.32
N LEU A 209 9.47 11.82 -0.38
CA LEU A 209 10.75 11.22 -0.72
C LEU A 209 10.48 9.84 -1.32
N SER A 210 10.56 9.72 -2.65
CA SER A 210 10.59 8.44 -3.32
C SER A 210 12.04 7.99 -3.42
N LEU A 211 12.42 6.94 -2.68
CA LEU A 211 13.72 6.30 -2.88
C LEU A 211 13.55 5.21 -3.94
N ARG A 212 14.13 5.45 -5.12
CA ARG A 212 14.23 4.46 -6.20
C ARG A 212 15.59 3.80 -6.10
N MET A 213 15.67 2.60 -5.53
CA MET A 213 16.94 1.87 -5.43
C MET A 213 17.09 0.89 -6.61
N PRO A 214 18.19 0.96 -7.38
CA PRO A 214 18.59 -0.10 -8.29
C PRO A 214 18.95 -1.38 -7.50
N TRP A 215 18.58 -2.54 -8.06
CA TRP A 215 18.84 -3.89 -7.53
C TRP A 215 20.25 -4.10 -6.95
N THR A 216 21.26 -3.58 -7.64
CA THR A 216 22.67 -3.77 -7.28
C THR A 216 23.06 -3.20 -5.93
N GLU A 217 22.29 -2.25 -5.38
CA GLU A 217 22.60 -1.60 -4.10
C GLU A 217 21.88 -2.26 -2.91
N TRP A 218 20.71 -2.88 -3.12
CA TRP A 218 19.99 -3.61 -2.08
C TRP A 218 20.67 -4.96 -1.75
N ALA A 219 21.07 -5.71 -2.78
CA ALA A 219 21.76 -7.00 -2.64
C ALA A 219 23.11 -6.91 -1.92
N LYS A 220 23.71 -5.71 -1.82
CA LYS A 220 24.97 -5.46 -1.10
C LYS A 220 24.76 -5.15 0.40
N GLY A 221 23.54 -5.23 0.92
CA GLY A 221 23.23 -4.88 2.31
C GLY A 221 23.43 -3.39 2.64
N ARG A 222 23.54 -2.53 1.62
CA ARG A 222 23.71 -1.08 1.78
C ARG A 222 22.35 -0.41 1.75
N LEU A 223 21.61 -0.56 2.84
CA LEU A 223 20.55 0.42 3.13
C LEU A 223 21.21 1.80 3.27
N PRO A 224 20.57 2.89 2.80
CA PRO A 224 21.09 4.22 3.04
C PRO A 224 21.19 4.45 4.54
N LYS A 225 22.43 4.53 5.05
CA LYS A 225 22.67 4.84 6.46
C LYS A 225 22.02 6.19 6.77
N ASN A 226 21.13 6.23 7.76
CA ASN A 226 20.40 7.41 8.23
C ASN A 226 19.29 7.94 7.30
N GLY A 227 18.70 7.11 6.44
CA GLY A 227 17.46 7.45 5.73
C GLY A 227 16.18 7.11 6.52
N PRO A 228 14.99 7.60 6.12
CA PRO A 228 13.71 7.24 6.77
C PRO A 228 13.43 5.73 6.74
N MET A 229 14.01 5.00 5.78
CA MET A 229 13.96 3.53 5.74
C MET A 229 14.91 2.86 6.76
N ASP A 230 16.00 3.53 7.11
CA ASP A 230 16.93 3.10 8.14
C ASP A 230 16.31 3.28 9.53
N ALA A 231 15.50 4.33 9.76
CA ALA A 231 14.66 4.44 10.95
C ALA A 231 13.55 3.37 10.99
N PHE A 232 13.04 2.96 9.83
CA PHE A 232 12.03 1.90 9.69
C PHE A 232 12.62 0.51 9.97
N LEU A 233 13.83 0.19 9.47
CA LEU A 233 14.47 -1.12 9.64
C LEU A 233 15.39 -1.21 10.88
N SER A 234 15.91 -0.10 11.41
CA SER A 234 16.75 -0.11 12.63
C SER A 234 15.97 -0.45 13.89
N LYS A 235 14.63 -0.34 13.89
CA LYS A 235 13.79 -0.89 14.96
C LYS A 235 13.85 -2.41 15.06
N ARG A 236 14.41 -3.12 14.07
CA ARG A 236 14.71 -4.55 14.12
C ARG A 236 15.74 -4.90 15.22
N LYS A 237 16.68 -4.00 15.53
CA LYS A 237 17.66 -4.21 16.61
C LYS A 237 17.07 -4.08 18.03
N LEU A 238 15.84 -3.58 18.18
CA LEU A 238 15.16 -3.53 19.48
C LEU A 238 14.32 -4.78 19.76
N ILE A 239 13.89 -5.53 18.72
CA ILE A 239 13.09 -6.74 18.88
C ILE A 239 14.00 -7.98 19.01
N GLU A 240 15.16 -7.98 18.35
CA GLU A 240 16.16 -9.06 18.44
C GLU A 240 17.10 -8.92 19.67
N ARG A 241 16.85 -7.96 20.58
CA ARG A 241 17.57 -7.78 21.86
C ARG A 241 16.69 -7.92 23.11
N GLY A 242 15.45 -8.38 22.95
CA GLY A 242 14.52 -8.62 24.06
C GLY A 242 14.47 -10.06 24.58
N GLY A 243 15.29 -10.97 24.03
CA GLY A 243 15.45 -12.33 24.54
C GLY A 243 16.89 -12.50 25.01
N ASP A 244 17.12 -12.25 26.30
CA ASP A 244 18.03 -13.00 27.18
C ASP A 244 18.31 -12.19 28.46
N GLY A 245 17.88 -12.74 29.59
CA GLY A 245 18.35 -12.40 30.95
C GLY A 245 17.48 -11.42 31.73
N ASP A 246 16.55 -11.93 32.55
CA ASP A 246 16.94 -12.25 33.93
C ASP A 246 15.84 -13.04 34.64
N ASP A 247 16.25 -14.16 35.22
CA ASP A 247 15.56 -14.89 36.26
C ASP A 247 15.36 -13.98 37.47
N ASN A 248 14.13 -13.88 37.98
CA ASN A 248 13.82 -13.87 39.42
C ASN A 248 12.28 -13.88 39.60
N ALA A 249 11.77 -15.02 40.08
CA ALA A 249 11.04 -15.17 41.34
C ALA A 249 10.45 -13.84 41.93
N ASP A 250 9.21 -13.71 42.39
CA ASP A 250 8.12 -14.65 42.72
C ASP A 250 6.87 -13.78 43.13
N PRO A 251 5.79 -14.30 43.76
CA PRO A 251 4.41 -14.13 43.28
C PRO A 251 3.54 -13.16 44.11
N VAL A 252 2.42 -12.68 43.52
CA VAL A 252 1.04 -12.71 44.07
C VAL A 252 0.06 -12.55 42.90
#